data_AF-A0A937USB7-F1
#
_entry.id   AF-A0A937USB7-F1
#
_cell.length_a   1.000
_cell.length_b   1.000
_cell.length_c   1.000
_cell.angle_alpha   90.00
_cell.angle_beta   90.00
_cell.angle_gamma   90.00
#
_symmetry.space_group_name_H-M   'P 1'
#
loop_
_entity.id
_entity.type
_entity.pdbx_description
1 polymer ?
#
loop_
_entity_poly.entity_id
_entity_poly.type
_entity_poly.pdbx_seq_one_letter_code
_entity_poly.pdbx_strand_id
1 'polypeptide(L)' 'MTTSSAGGPVLPPRRPRLSVDELIEAVVARPIRTAADLDEMAVDIFESDEELDEFLAYTYAERRRDVA' A
#
# COMPACT_ATOMS: atom_id res chain seq x y z
N MET A 1 23.14 19.83 12.57
CA MET A 1 22.54 18.76 11.75
C MET A 1 21.04 18.79 11.99
N THR A 2 20.32 19.61 11.23
CA THR A 2 18.85 19.69 11.27
C THR A 2 18.33 18.89 10.09
N THR A 3 17.84 17.68 10.34
CA THR A 3 17.04 16.92 9.39
C THR A 3 15.72 17.67 9.22
N SER A 4 15.64 18.48 8.16
CA SER A 4 14.40 19.08 7.72
C SER A 4 13.48 17.94 7.30
N SER A 5 12.63 17.48 8.21
CA SER A 5 11.50 16.60 7.89
C SER A 5 10.64 17.34 6.89
N ALA A 6 10.76 16.96 5.61
CA ALA A 6 9.90 17.42 4.55
C ALA A 6 8.54 16.75 4.74
N GLY A 7 7.76 17.29 5.68
CA GLY A 7 6.32 17.04 5.79
C GLY A 7 5.62 17.63 4.57
N GLY A 8 5.77 16.97 3.42
CA GLY A 8 4.94 17.23 2.26
C GLY A 8 3.48 16.94 2.60
N PRO A 9 2.51 17.65 1.99
CA PRO A 9 1.11 17.36 2.21
C PRO A 9 0.82 15.91 1.81
N VAL A 10 0.27 15.12 2.74
CA VAL A 10 -0.29 13.78 2.46
C VAL A 10 -1.51 13.99 1.57
N LEU A 11 -1.27 14.02 0.27
CA LEU A 11 -2.34 14.10 -0.72
C LEU A 11 -3.16 12.81 -0.63
N PRO A 12 -4.49 12.89 -0.54
CA PRO A 12 -5.30 11.68 -0.58
C PRO A 12 -4.97 10.92 -1.87
N PRO A 13 -4.85 9.57 -1.81
CA PRO A 13 -4.54 8.78 -2.99
C PRO A 13 -5.55 9.15 -4.07
N ARG A 14 -5.05 9.52 -5.25
CA ARG A 14 -5.90 9.89 -6.38
C ARG A 14 -6.75 8.67 -6.71
N ARG A 15 -8.01 8.69 -6.26
CA ARG A 15 -8.96 7.64 -6.60
C ARG A 15 -9.07 7.63 -8.13
N PRO A 16 -8.89 6.47 -8.77
CA PRO A 16 -9.12 6.38 -10.20
C PRO A 16 -10.53 6.87 -10.50
N ARG A 17 -10.67 7.65 -11.58
CA ARG A 17 -11.98 8.10 -12.07
C ARG A 17 -12.71 7.04 -12.90
N LEU A 18 -12.05 5.89 -13.08
CA LEU A 18 -12.53 4.75 -13.84
C LEU A 18 -13.39 3.87 -12.95
N SER A 19 -14.40 3.26 -13.56
CA SER A 19 -15.16 2.17 -12.98
C SER A 19 -14.26 0.94 -12.74
N VAL A 20 -14.76 0.00 -11.92
CA VAL A 20 -14.02 -1.23 -11.60
C VAL A 20 -13.72 -2.03 -12.88
N ASP A 21 -14.68 -2.12 -13.80
CA ASP A 21 -14.51 -2.85 -15.05
C ASP A 21 -13.45 -2.20 -15.95
N GLU A 22 -13.50 -0.86 -16.09
CA GLU A 22 -12.49 -0.10 -16.83
C GLU A 22 -11.09 -0.24 -16.22
N LEU A 23 -10.99 -0.35 -14.88
CA LEU A 23 -9.71 -0.60 -14.19
C LEU A 23 -9.17 -2.00 -14.47
N ILE A 24 -10.03 -3.01 -14.45
CA ILE A 24 -9.65 -4.40 -14.72
C ILE A 24 -9.14 -4.52 -16.15
N GLU A 25 -9.83 -3.90 -17.11
CA GLU A 25 -9.42 -3.86 -18.51
C GLU A 25 -8.11 -3.08 -18.70
N ALA A 26 -7.95 -1.92 -18.05
CA ALA A 26 -6.77 -1.07 -18.20
C ALA A 26 -5.48 -1.70 -17.61
N VAL A 27 -5.60 -2.44 -16.51
CA VAL A 27 -4.46 -3.05 -15.80
C VAL A 27 -4.16 -4.47 -16.30
N VAL A 28 -4.99 -5.01 -17.21
CA VAL A 28 -4.93 -6.43 -17.61
C VAL A 28 -4.96 -7.33 -16.36
N ALA A 29 -5.80 -6.94 -15.39
CA ALA A 29 -5.83 -7.59 -14.09
C ALA A 29 -6.33 -9.03 -14.25
N ARG A 30 -5.57 -10.00 -13.71
CA ARG A 30 -5.99 -11.40 -13.65
C ARG A 30 -6.65 -11.68 -12.30
N PRO A 31 -7.75 -12.44 -12.26
CA PRO A 31 -8.36 -12.86 -11.00
C PRO A 31 -7.37 -13.68 -10.17
N ILE A 32 -7.27 -13.38 -8.87
CA ILE A 32 -6.55 -14.22 -7.91
C ILE A 32 -7.36 -15.50 -7.70
N ARG A 33 -6.79 -16.65 -8.02
CA ARG A 33 -7.46 -17.96 -7.92
C ARG A 33 -6.85 -18.88 -6.89
N THR A 34 -5.57 -18.69 -6.58
CA THR A 34 -4.82 -19.58 -5.69
C THR A 34 -3.97 -18.79 -4.69
N ALA A 35 -3.51 -19.48 -3.64
CA ALA A 35 -2.52 -18.91 -2.72
C ALA A 35 -1.18 -18.64 -3.41
N ALA A 36 -0.80 -19.43 -4.42
CA ALA A 36 0.42 -19.21 -5.18
C ALA A 36 0.38 -17.90 -5.99
N ASP A 37 -0.80 -17.48 -6.48
CA ASP A 37 -0.97 -16.18 -7.15
C ASP A 37 -0.70 -15.02 -6.17
N LEU A 38 -1.02 -15.20 -4.89
CA LEU A 38 -0.71 -14.21 -3.85
C LEU A 38 0.79 -14.17 -3.55
N ASP A 39 1.44 -15.33 -3.51
CA ASP A 39 2.89 -15.40 -3.29
C ASP A 39 3.63 -14.71 -4.42
N GLU A 40 3.24 -14.90 -5.69
CA GLU A 40 3.82 -14.20 -6.85
C GLU A 40 3.65 -12.68 -6.76
N MET A 41 2.51 -12.20 -6.26
CA MET A 41 2.26 -10.78 -6.05
C MET A 41 3.01 -10.21 -4.83
N ALA A 42 3.35 -11.06 -3.86
CA ALA A 42 4.05 -10.67 -2.63
C ALA A 42 5.57 -10.58 -2.82
N VAL A 43 6.10 -11.10 -3.93
CA VAL A 43 7.51 -10.94 -4.28
C VAL A 43 7.81 -9.45 -4.50
N ASP A 44 8.80 -8.94 -3.78
CA ASP A 44 9.34 -7.58 -3.92
C ASP A 44 8.37 -6.42 -3.59
N ILE A 45 7.35 -6.65 -2.74
CA ILE A 45 6.51 -5.53 -2.24
C ILE A 45 7.33 -4.58 -1.35
N PHE A 46 8.22 -5.13 -0.53
CA PHE A 46 9.10 -4.38 0.36
C PHE A 46 10.55 -4.59 -0.08
N GLU A 47 11.31 -3.52 -0.13
CA GLU A 47 12.73 -3.52 -0.49
C GLU A 47 13.60 -4.10 0.64
N SER A 48 13.07 -4.14 1.87
CA SER A 48 13.76 -4.69 3.05
C SER A 48 12.80 -5.08 4.18
N ASP A 49 13.27 -5.93 5.10
CA ASP A 49 12.54 -6.26 6.33
C ASP A 49 12.32 -5.02 7.23
N GLU A 50 13.22 -4.04 7.18
CA GLU A 50 13.09 -2.79 7.94
C GLU A 50 11.90 -1.94 7.43
N GLU A 51 11.68 -1.91 6.11
CA GLU A 51 10.52 -1.23 5.52
C GLU A 51 9.20 -1.91 5.91
N LEU A 52 9.19 -3.25 5.94
CA LEU A 52 8.04 -4.02 6.42
C LEU A 52 7.72 -3.68 7.88
N ASP A 53 8.73 -3.61 8.74
CA ASP A 53 8.56 -3.26 10.15
C ASP A 53 8.01 -1.83 10.33
N GLU A 54 8.48 -0.86 9.54
CA GLU A 54 7.94 0.50 9.55
C GLU A 54 6.45 0.53 9.15
N PHE A 55 6.09 -0.19 8.08
CA PHE A 55 4.70 -0.30 7.65
C PHE A 55 3.80 -0.93 8.72
N LEU A 56 4.26 -1.99 9.38
CA LEU A 56 3.53 -2.63 10.46
C LEU A 56 3.35 -1.69 11.66
N ALA A 57 4.40 -0.96 12.06
CA ALA A 57 4.31 0.03 13.14
C ALA A 57 3.30 1.14 12.82
N TYR A 58 3.34 1.67 11.59
CA TYR A 58 2.40 2.70 11.14
C TYR A 58 0.95 2.20 11.18
N THR A 59 0.66 1.04 10.57
CA THR A 59 -0.70 0.48 10.53
C THR A 59 -1.24 0.13 11.92
N TYR A 60 -0.38 -0.36 12.81
CA TYR A 60 -0.73 -0.66 14.19
C TYR A 60 -1.08 0.60 15.00
N ALA A 61 -0.34 1.69 14.78
CA ALA A 61 -0.59 2.98 15.39
C ALA A 61 -1.88 3.62 14.86
N GLU A 62 -2.07 3.63 13.53
CA GLU A 62 -3.24 4.23 12.89
C GLU A 62 -4.53 3.52 13.29
N ARG A 63 -4.53 2.18 13.39
CA ARG A 63 -5.69 1.42 13.87
C ARG A 63 -6.07 1.78 15.32
N ARG A 64 -5.10 2.17 16.15
CA ARG A 64 -5.33 2.53 17.56
C ARG A 64 -5.70 3.98 17.76
N ARG A 65 -5.57 4.81 16.74
CA ARG A 65 -5.86 6.24 16.79
C ARG A 65 -7.32 6.54 17.11
N ASP A 66 -8.24 5.66 16.69
CA ASP A 66 -9.68 5.78 16.95
C ASP A 66 -10.13 5.08 18.25
N VAL A 67 -9.20 4.46 18.99
CA VAL A 67 -9.48 3.70 20.23
C VAL A 67 -9.06 4.49 21.48
N ALA A 68 -8.53 5.70 21.32
CA ALA A 68 -8.07 6.59 22.38
C ALA A 68 -8.95 7.84 22.55
#